data_AF-A0A501XUF1-F1
#
_entry.id   AF-A0A501XUF1-F1
#
_cell.length_a   1.000
_cell.length_b   1.000
_cell.length_c   1.000
_cell.angle_alpha   90.00
_cell.angle_beta   90.00
_cell.angle_gamma   90.00
#
_symmetry.space_group_name_H-M   'P 1'
#
loop_
_entity.id
_entity.type
_entity.pdbx_description
1 polymer ?
#
loop_
_entity_poly.entity_id
_entity_poly.type
_entity_poly.pdbx_seq_one_letter_code
_entity_poly.pdbx_strand_id
1 'polypeptide(L)' 'MSLLHAIETCLRLSNVPPSRFGRDSVRDPRLVHDLRRGRQPGRRMEERVKRHIEHVLSELPDDARPARTGWRRG' A
#
# COMPACT_ATOMS: atom_id res chain seq x y z
N MET A 1 -2.98 11.44 -6.59
CA MET A 1 -3.37 10.08 -6.17
C MET A 1 -2.97 9.94 -4.69
N SER A 2 -3.84 9.47 -3.77
CA SER A 2 -3.62 9.47 -2.30
C SER A 2 -3.06 8.14 -1.77
N LEU A 3 -2.33 8.12 -0.64
CA LEU A 3 -1.76 6.87 -0.10
C LEU A 3 -2.78 5.73 -0.01
N LEU A 4 -4.01 6.03 0.41
CA LEU A 4 -5.11 5.06 0.46
C LEU A 4 -5.40 4.43 -0.90
N HIS A 5 -5.44 5.21 -1.98
CA HIS A 5 -5.67 4.70 -3.33
C HIS A 5 -4.54 3.77 -3.81
N ALA A 6 -3.28 4.05 -3.43
CA ALA A 6 -2.15 3.16 -3.72
C ALA A 6 -2.31 1.81 -3.01
N ILE A 7 -2.68 1.87 -1.72
CA ILE A 7 -2.95 0.67 -0.92
C ILE A 7 -4.07 -0.13 -1.57
N GLU A 8 -5.20 0.48 -1.92
CA GLU A 8 -6.34 -0.23 -2.49
C GLU A 8 -6.03 -0.88 -3.84
N THR A 9 -5.23 -0.22 -4.67
CA THR A 9 -4.72 -0.82 -5.91
C THR A 9 -3.84 -2.03 -5.63
N CYS A 10 -2.92 -1.91 -4.66
CA CYS A 10 -2.06 -3.02 -4.26
C CYS A 10 -2.87 -4.21 -3.74
N LEU A 11 -3.84 -3.99 -2.85
CA LEU A 11 -4.69 -5.04 -2.30
C LEU A 11 -5.48 -5.77 -3.40
N ARG A 12 -6.02 -5.01 -4.37
CA ARG A 12 -6.77 -5.57 -5.50
C ARG A 12 -5.90 -6.41 -6.43
N LEU A 13 -4.67 -5.97 -6.71
CA LEU A 13 -3.77 -6.69 -7.62
C LEU A 13 -3.10 -7.90 -6.97
N SER A 14 -2.76 -7.81 -5.68
CA SER A 14 -2.07 -8.87 -4.94
C SER A 14 -3.00 -9.84 -4.21
N ASN A 15 -4.29 -9.53 -4.15
CA ASN A 15 -5.30 -10.28 -3.38
C ASN A 15 -4.94 -10.42 -1.88
N VAL A 16 -4.15 -9.48 -1.35
CA VAL A 16 -3.76 -9.46 0.07
C VAL A 16 -4.89 -8.86 0.91
N PRO A 17 -5.27 -9.48 2.04
CA PRO A 17 -6.24 -8.88 2.96
C PRO A 17 -5.73 -7.57 3.58
N PRO A 18 -6.60 -6.55 3.78
CA PRO A 18 -6.20 -5.26 4.37
C PRO A 18 -5.50 -5.37 5.72
N SER A 19 -5.93 -6.31 6.57
CA SER A 19 -5.36 -6.55 7.89
C SER A 19 -3.97 -7.18 7.82
N ARG A 20 -3.74 -8.06 6.84
CA ARG A 20 -2.42 -8.65 6.57
C ARG A 20 -1.46 -7.59 6.05
N PHE A 21 -1.89 -6.79 5.07
CA PHE A 21 -1.11 -5.67 4.56
C PHE A 21 -0.66 -4.71 5.67
N GLY A 22 -1.57 -4.33 6.57
CA GLY A 22 -1.24 -3.43 7.68
C GLY A 22 -0.21 -4.04 8.65
N ARG A 23 -0.35 -5.35 8.94
CA ARG A 23 0.60 -6.10 9.76
C ARG A 23 1.98 -6.19 9.11
N ASP A 24 2.03 -6.48 7.82
CA ASP A 24 3.28 -6.71 7.08
C ASP A 24 4.02 -5.39 6.78
N SER A 25 3.28 -4.29 6.53
CA SER A 25 3.87 -2.97 6.25
C SER A 25 4.40 -2.26 7.49
N VAL A 26 3.56 -2.13 8.53
CA VAL A 26 3.86 -1.26 9.69
C VAL A 26 3.57 -1.91 11.04
N ARG A 27 3.25 -3.22 11.08
CA ARG A 27 2.81 -3.94 12.29
C ARG A 27 1.49 -3.41 12.87
N ASP A 28 0.62 -2.86 12.03
CA ASP A 28 -0.70 -2.34 12.42
C ASP A 28 -1.81 -2.94 11.53
N PRO A 29 -2.52 -3.99 11.97
CA PRO A 29 -3.59 -4.59 11.17
C PRO A 29 -4.82 -3.69 10.97
N ARG A 30 -4.93 -2.56 11.69
CA ARG A 30 -6.02 -1.59 11.53
C ARG A 30 -5.70 -0.49 10.54
N LEU A 31 -4.44 -0.38 10.08
CA LEU A 31 -3.96 0.71 9.23
C LEU A 31 -4.94 1.07 8.11
N VAL A 32 -5.27 0.13 7.23
CA VAL A 32 -6.11 0.41 6.05
C VAL A 32 -7.51 0.86 6.45
N HIS A 33 -8.07 0.26 7.50
CA HIS A 33 -9.39 0.62 8.02
C HIS A 33 -9.41 2.04 8.58
N ASP A 34 -8.37 2.41 9.33
CA ASP A 34 -8.26 3.76 9.88
C ASP A 34 -8.04 4.80 8.79
N LEU A 35 -7.21 4.49 7.78
CA LEU A 35 -6.99 5.37 6.61
C LEU A 35 -8.30 5.61 5.84
N ARG A 36 -9.14 4.58 5.68
CA ARG A 36 -10.49 4.71 5.10
C ARG A 36 -11.41 5.60 5.92
N ARG A 37 -11.20 5.68 7.24
CA ARG A 37 -11.92 6.56 8.16
C ARG A 37 -11.32 7.96 8.27
N GLY A 38 -10.30 8.29 7.49
CA GLY A 38 -9.69 9.62 7.45
C GLY A 38 -8.48 9.80 8.37
N ARG A 39 -7.91 8.73 8.95
CA ARG A 39 -6.61 8.81 9.64
C ARG A 39 -5.56 9.38 8.69
N GLN A 40 -4.79 10.34 9.19
CA GLN A 40 -3.67 10.92 8.45
C GLN A 40 -2.36 10.27 8.93
N PRO A 41 -1.63 9.55 8.06
CA PRO A 41 -0.34 8.97 8.39
C PRO A 41 0.73 10.07 8.45
N GLY A 42 1.65 9.98 9.41
CA GLY A 42 2.86 10.81 9.40
C GLY A 42 3.87 10.33 8.35
N ARG A 43 4.83 11.19 7.97
CA ARG A 43 5.82 10.92 6.90
C ARG A 43 6.51 9.54 7.01
N ARG A 44 7.00 9.18 8.20
CA ARG A 44 7.64 7.87 8.43
C ARG A 44 6.73 6.67 8.15
N MET A 45 5.43 6.82 8.44
CA MET A 45 4.44 5.77 8.17
C MET A 45 4.18 5.67 6.68
N GLU A 46 4.03 6.81 6.00
CA GLU A 46 3.86 6.85 4.56
C GLU A 46 5.03 6.19 3.82
N GLU A 47 6.27 6.49 4.20
CA GLU A 47 7.47 5.90 3.59
C GLU A 47 7.49 4.37 3.73
N ARG A 48 7.18 3.86 4.92
CA ARG A 48 7.11 2.41 5.17
C ARG A 48 6.02 1.74 4.35
N VAL A 49 4.84 2.35 4.28
CA VAL A 49 3.72 1.85 3.48
C VAL A 49 4.08 1.86 2.00
N LYS A 50 4.65 2.95 1.48
CA LYS A 50 5.11 3.06 0.09
C LYS A 50 6.12 1.97 -0.24
N ARG A 51 7.15 1.79 0.60
CA ARG A 51 8.17 0.74 0.41
C ARG A 51 7.55 -0.66 0.39
N HIS A 52 6.57 -0.92 1.26
CA HIS A 52 5.89 -2.20 1.27
C HIS A 52 5.03 -2.43 0.03
N ILE A 53 4.32 -1.39 -0.45
CA ILE A 53 3.59 -1.46 -1.72
C ILE A 53 4.55 -1.81 -2.87
N GLU A 54 5.70 -1.14 -2.94
CA GLU A 54 6.71 -1.44 -3.98
C GLU A 54 7.17 -2.89 -3.94
N HIS A 55 7.45 -3.41 -2.74
CA HIS A 55 7.81 -4.80 -2.55
C HIS A 55 6.70 -5.76 -3.01
N VAL A 56 5.45 -5.54 -2.59
CA VAL A 56 4.33 -6.41 -3.00
C VAL A 56 4.13 -6.37 -4.52
N LEU A 57 4.22 -5.19 -5.14
CA LEU A 57 4.09 -5.03 -6.59
C LEU A 57 5.32 -5.53 -7.38
N SER A 58 6.46 -5.79 -6.74
CA SER A 58 7.59 -6.45 -7.39
C SER A 58 7.50 -7.96 -7.43
N GLU A 59 6.71 -8.55 -6.54
CA GLU A 59 6.44 -9.99 -6.52
C GLU A 59 5.30 -10.40 -7.46
N LEU A 60 4.58 -9.44 -8.07
CA LEU A 60 3.52 -9.74 -9.02
C LEU A 60 4.09 -10.10 -10.40
N PRO A 61 3.42 -11.00 -11.16
CA PRO A 61 3.72 -11.24 -12.57
C PRO A 61 3.74 -9.96 -13.40
N ASP A 62 4.59 -9.90 -14.43
CA ASP A 62 4.80 -8.68 -15.24
C ASP A 62 3.52 -8.19 -15.95
N ASP A 63 2.62 -9.10 -16.33
CA ASP A 63 1.33 -8.81 -16.96
C ASP A 63 0.28 -8.27 -15.97
N ALA A 64 0.42 -8.56 -14.68
CA ALA A 64 -0.40 -8.02 -13.60
C ALA A 64 0.16 -6.71 -13.02
N ARG A 65 1.39 -6.34 -13.39
CA ARG A 65 2.07 -5.17 -12.85
C ARG A 65 1.50 -3.88 -13.46
N PRO A 66 1.12 -2.89 -12.64
CA PRO A 66 0.59 -1.64 -13.18
C PRO A 66 1.67 -0.90 -13.97
N ALA A 67 1.32 -0.44 -15.18
CA ALA A 67 2.20 0.37 -16.02
C ALA A 67 2.57 1.66 -15.29
N ARG A 68 3.74 1.65 -14.63
CA ARG A 68 4.36 2.78 -13.92
C ARG A 68 3.40 3.47 -12.94
N THR A 69 3.30 2.92 -11.72
CA THR A 69 2.66 3.61 -10.60
C THR A 69 3.39 4.94 -10.34
N GLY A 70 2.76 6.06 -10.67
CA GLY A 70 3.29 7.44 -10.59
C GLY A 70 3.60 7.99 -9.19
N TRP A 71 3.95 7.11 -8.23
CA TRP A 71 4.22 7.43 -6.83
C TRP A 71 5.71 7.50 -6.52
N ARG A 72 6.58 7.22 -7.51
CA ARG A 72 8.06 7.30 -7.43
C ARG A 72 8.61 8.74 -7.35
N ARG A 73 7.81 9.73 -6.92
CA ARG A 73 8.30 11.09 -6.64
C ARG A 73 7.82 11.58 -5.29
N GLY A 74 8.77 11.80 -4.41
CA GLY A 74 8.64 12.36 -3.07
C GLY A 74 9.94 12.17 -2.32
#